data_AF-A0A3D0N894-F1
#
_entry.id   AF-A0A3D0N894-F1
#
_cell.length_a   1.000
_cell.length_b   1.000
_cell.length_c   1.000
_cell.angle_alpha   90.00
_cell.angle_beta   90.00
_cell.angle_gamma   90.00
#
_symmetry.space_group_name_H-M   'P 1'
#
loop_
_entity.id
_entity.type
_entity.pdbx_description
1 polymer ?
#
loop_
_entity_poly.entity_id
_entity_poly.type
_entity_poly.pdbx_seq_one_letter_code
_entity_poly.pdbx_strand_id
1 'polypeptide(L)'
;MTTGTRDIRINGEMMVYTALSLEPSFGFTGLQRGMYGSTARAHEAEAEVAHVKTDESRGIFIIDQATDLLDEHSGDIARTYNAAGFDWIYFDGAEDVHEPRWFTTSNAQVAVIEKLEREPALVQMASSSPFSWHLATRVGQRDYFWVSPSYKDEVDDAVAKSWPRARRELMVADFGWFPLREGGEHVPPTQVDDAEYLCARALATDSAYSILTGVDGMRRVPSLDAILHLMQRYEHHKFAGAFDEALKERIREPHRDWMLIERPGEEPRVVAAREMPYVGGT
;
A
#
# COMPACT_ATOMS: atom_id res chain seq x y z
N MET A 1 10.47 -11.92 -24.77
CA MET A 1 9.54 -10.85 -25.17
C MET A 1 10.10 -9.57 -24.63
N THR A 2 10.24 -8.52 -25.43
CA THR A 2 10.67 -7.20 -24.95
C THR A 2 9.61 -6.72 -23.96
N THR A 3 10.00 -6.64 -22.69
CA THR A 3 9.22 -6.09 -21.58
C THR A 3 9.25 -4.57 -21.74
N GLY A 4 8.07 -3.94 -21.73
CA GLY A 4 7.90 -2.52 -22.03
C GLY A 4 6.57 -2.26 -22.72
N THR A 5 5.94 -1.14 -22.40
CA THR A 5 4.89 -0.61 -23.27
C THR A 5 5.51 -0.26 -24.63
N ARG A 6 4.76 -0.47 -25.71
CA ARG A 6 5.29 -0.40 -27.09
C ARG A 6 5.10 0.99 -27.66
N ASP A 7 5.44 1.97 -26.84
CA ASP A 7 5.10 3.37 -27.00
C ASP A 7 6.33 4.16 -27.41
N ILE A 8 6.25 4.79 -28.58
CA ILE A 8 7.32 5.63 -29.11
C ILE A 8 6.80 7.04 -29.35
N ARG A 9 7.71 8.01 -29.23
CA ARG A 9 7.45 9.41 -29.50
C ARG A 9 8.40 9.91 -30.59
N ILE A 10 7.84 10.52 -31.64
CA ILE A 10 8.62 11.21 -32.68
C ILE A 10 8.03 12.61 -32.88
N ASN A 11 8.84 13.65 -32.64
CA ASN A 11 8.42 15.04 -32.73
C ASN A 11 7.06 15.30 -32.03
N GLY A 12 6.79 14.74 -30.86
CA GLY A 12 5.51 14.92 -30.15
C GLY A 12 4.31 14.12 -30.68
N GLU A 13 4.46 13.34 -31.75
CA GLU A 13 3.50 12.28 -32.07
C GLU A 13 3.78 11.05 -31.20
N MET A 14 2.75 10.52 -30.56
CA MET A 14 2.78 9.27 -29.81
C MET A 14 2.23 8.13 -30.67
N MET A 15 2.92 7.00 -30.66
CA MET A 15 2.58 5.86 -31.49
C MET A 15 2.80 4.56 -30.73
N VAL A 16 1.98 3.55 -31.04
CA VAL A 16 2.10 2.19 -30.49
C VAL A 16 2.50 1.24 -31.61
N TYR A 17 3.44 0.33 -31.37
CA TYR A 17 3.82 -0.70 -32.36
C TYR A 17 3.50 -2.11 -31.86
N THR A 18 3.38 -3.09 -32.75
CA THR A 18 3.10 -4.49 -32.38
C THR A 18 4.28 -5.43 -32.57
N ALA A 19 5.29 -5.06 -33.36
CA ALA A 19 6.52 -5.83 -33.51
C ALA A 19 7.70 -4.96 -33.92
N LEU A 20 8.90 -5.54 -33.80
CA LEU A 20 10.16 -4.95 -34.25
C LEU A 20 10.69 -5.79 -35.43
N SER A 21 11.11 -5.12 -36.50
CA SER A 21 11.95 -5.72 -37.53
C SER A 21 13.40 -5.66 -37.08
N LEU A 22 13.98 -6.82 -36.77
CA LEU A 22 15.40 -6.97 -36.40
C LEU A 22 16.28 -7.35 -37.60
N GLU A 23 15.72 -7.33 -38.82
CA GLU A 23 16.44 -7.52 -40.07
C GLU A 23 16.26 -6.29 -40.97
N PRO A 24 17.23 -5.97 -41.86
CA PRO A 24 17.07 -4.88 -42.81
C PRO A 24 15.83 -5.03 -43.70
N SER A 25 15.01 -3.99 -43.88
CA SER A 25 15.06 -2.69 -43.20
C SER A 25 14.55 -2.79 -41.75
N PHE A 26 15.39 -2.37 -40.78
CA PHE A 26 15.02 -2.33 -39.37
C PHE A 26 13.88 -1.34 -39.11
N GLY A 27 13.08 -1.58 -38.07
CA GLY A 27 12.06 -0.61 -37.66
C GLY A 27 10.93 -1.18 -36.82
N PHE A 28 9.94 -0.34 -36.54
CA PHE A 28 8.71 -0.70 -35.82
C PHE A 28 7.63 -1.10 -36.82
N THR A 29 6.96 -2.23 -36.58
CA THR A 29 5.90 -2.76 -37.45
C THR A 29 4.56 -2.83 -36.71
N GLY A 30 3.47 -2.82 -37.49
CA GLY A 30 2.11 -2.72 -36.96
C GLY A 30 1.86 -1.43 -36.19
N LEU A 31 2.41 -0.32 -36.68
CA LEU A 31 2.35 0.98 -36.06
C LEU A 31 0.92 1.56 -36.07
N GLN A 32 0.41 1.88 -34.91
CA GLN A 32 -0.77 2.72 -34.69
C GLN A 32 -0.30 4.13 -34.35
N ARG A 33 -0.83 5.10 -35.07
CA ARG A 33 -0.35 6.48 -35.09
C ARG A 33 -1.35 7.45 -34.48
N GLY A 34 -0.85 8.59 -33.97
CA GLY A 34 -1.71 9.59 -33.33
C GLY A 34 -2.37 9.09 -32.04
N MET A 35 -1.66 8.27 -31.28
CA MET A 35 -2.17 7.70 -30.03
C MET A 35 -2.23 8.77 -28.93
N TYR A 36 -3.03 8.51 -27.89
CA TYR A 36 -3.14 9.37 -26.68
C TYR A 36 -3.49 10.84 -26.98
N GLY A 37 -4.25 11.09 -28.05
CA GLY A 37 -4.65 12.44 -28.47
C GLY A 37 -3.58 13.22 -29.23
N SER A 38 -2.44 12.59 -29.54
CA SER A 38 -1.43 13.20 -30.43
C SER A 38 -1.88 13.17 -31.90
N THR A 39 -1.24 13.98 -32.74
CA THR A 39 -1.61 14.10 -34.16
C THR A 39 -0.60 13.39 -35.06
N ALA A 40 -1.09 12.47 -35.90
CA ALA A 40 -0.28 11.79 -36.90
C ALA A 40 0.26 12.78 -37.96
N ARG A 41 1.57 12.76 -38.22
CA ARG A 41 2.22 13.72 -39.15
C ARG A 41 3.42 13.15 -39.90
N ALA A 42 3.85 13.77 -40.99
CA ALA A 42 5.13 13.36 -41.58
C ALA A 42 6.29 13.61 -40.60
N HIS A 43 7.25 12.69 -40.56
CA HIS A 43 8.48 12.86 -39.80
C HIS A 43 9.64 13.01 -40.78
N GLU A 44 10.47 14.02 -40.54
CA GLU A 44 11.69 14.22 -41.32
C GLU A 44 12.66 13.04 -41.09
N ALA A 45 13.50 12.79 -42.09
CA ALA A 45 14.62 11.87 -41.91
C ALA A 45 15.47 12.33 -40.72
N GLU A 46 16.06 11.38 -40.00
CA GLU A 46 16.90 11.63 -38.81
C GLU A 46 16.16 12.22 -37.59
N ALA A 47 14.82 12.31 -37.63
CA ALA A 47 14.04 12.69 -36.45
C ALA A 47 14.31 11.73 -35.27
N GLU A 48 14.48 12.31 -34.08
CA GLU A 48 14.70 11.54 -32.86
C GLU A 48 13.49 10.67 -32.55
N VAL A 49 13.77 9.39 -32.26
CA VAL A 49 12.77 8.43 -31.81
C VAL A 49 13.04 8.12 -30.35
N ALA A 50 12.13 8.56 -29.48
CA ALA A 50 12.20 8.25 -28.06
C ALA A 50 11.29 7.07 -27.74
N HIS A 51 11.79 6.12 -26.94
CA HIS A 51 10.93 5.16 -26.23
C HIS A 51 10.36 5.84 -24.99
N VAL A 52 9.05 5.71 -24.78
CA VAL A 52 8.37 6.41 -23.68
C VAL A 52 8.43 5.54 -22.43
N LYS A 53 8.93 6.10 -21.34
CA LYS A 53 9.10 5.36 -20.09
C LYS A 53 7.74 5.13 -19.41
N THR A 54 7.48 3.88 -19.03
CA THR A 54 6.25 3.46 -18.35
C THR A 54 6.55 2.54 -17.18
N ASP A 55 5.67 2.55 -16.18
CA ASP A 55 5.52 1.40 -15.29
C ASP A 55 4.72 0.31 -16.05
N GLU A 56 5.41 -0.77 -16.38
CA GLU A 56 4.83 -1.89 -17.13
C GLU A 56 3.75 -2.64 -16.35
N SER A 57 3.81 -2.64 -15.02
CA SER A 57 2.83 -3.34 -14.18
C SER A 57 1.46 -2.66 -14.18
N ARG A 58 1.46 -1.33 -14.35
CA ARG A 58 0.25 -0.49 -14.32
C ARG A 58 -0.13 0.10 -15.68
N GLY A 59 0.77 0.02 -16.68
CA GLY A 59 0.55 0.60 -18.01
C GLY A 59 0.45 2.13 -18.01
N ILE A 60 1.14 2.79 -17.07
CA ILE A 60 1.12 4.25 -16.88
C ILE A 60 2.45 4.88 -17.31
N PHE A 61 2.39 6.13 -17.78
CA PHE A 61 3.58 6.90 -18.15
C PHE A 61 4.28 7.48 -16.90
N ILE A 62 5.60 7.47 -16.91
CA ILE A 62 6.41 8.18 -15.91
C ILE A 62 6.58 9.63 -16.38
N ILE A 63 6.04 10.57 -15.61
CA ILE A 63 6.14 12.00 -15.92
C ILE A 63 7.59 12.49 -15.79
N ASP A 64 7.97 13.45 -16.65
CA ASP A 64 9.22 14.19 -16.50
C ASP A 64 9.01 15.36 -15.54
N GLN A 65 9.64 15.30 -14.37
CA GLN A 65 9.50 16.31 -13.32
C GLN A 65 10.18 17.64 -13.66
N ALA A 66 10.97 17.72 -14.74
CA ALA A 66 11.52 18.96 -15.25
C ALA A 66 10.51 19.76 -16.11
N THR A 67 9.30 19.24 -16.30
CA THR A 67 8.22 19.86 -17.06
C THR A 67 7.09 20.36 -16.15
N ASP A 68 6.13 21.07 -16.71
CA ASP A 68 4.89 21.49 -16.04
C ASP A 68 4.00 20.31 -15.61
N LEU A 69 4.24 19.10 -16.14
CA LEU A 69 3.49 17.90 -15.76
C LEU A 69 3.58 17.56 -14.27
N LEU A 70 4.70 17.87 -13.59
CA LEU A 70 4.76 17.70 -12.14
C LEU A 70 3.77 18.61 -11.43
N ASP A 71 3.68 19.87 -11.86
CA ASP A 71 2.79 20.84 -11.26
C ASP A 71 1.32 20.48 -11.50
N GLU A 72 0.99 20.09 -12.73
CA GLU A 72 -0.35 19.61 -13.10
C GLU A 72 -0.75 18.37 -12.29
N HIS A 73 0.09 17.33 -12.32
CA HIS A 73 -0.19 16.05 -11.66
C HIS A 73 -0.32 16.19 -10.14
N SER A 74 0.60 16.91 -9.50
CA SER A 74 0.50 17.15 -8.06
C SER A 74 -0.69 18.04 -7.70
N GLY A 75 -1.08 18.96 -8.59
CA GLY A 75 -2.30 19.75 -8.46
C GLY A 75 -3.57 18.92 -8.54
N ASP A 76 -3.65 17.93 -9.42
CA ASP A 76 -4.79 17.01 -9.52
C ASP A 76 -4.96 16.16 -8.25
N ILE A 77 -3.86 15.63 -7.73
CA ILE A 77 -3.86 14.87 -6.47
C ILE A 77 -4.33 15.77 -5.32
N ALA A 78 -3.74 16.96 -5.18
CA ALA A 78 -4.08 17.90 -4.11
C ALA A 78 -5.55 18.35 -4.18
N ARG A 79 -6.07 18.67 -5.38
CA ARG A 79 -7.50 18.99 -5.57
C ARG A 79 -8.40 17.87 -5.09
N THR A 80 -8.08 16.63 -5.43
CA THR A 80 -8.86 15.46 -5.02
C THR A 80 -8.82 15.28 -3.51
N TYR A 81 -7.64 15.35 -2.91
CA TYR A 81 -7.44 15.24 -1.46
C TYR A 81 -8.21 16.32 -0.69
N ASN A 82 -8.06 17.59 -1.09
CA ASN A 82 -8.70 18.74 -0.45
C ASN A 82 -10.22 18.65 -0.56
N ALA A 83 -10.74 18.30 -1.75
CA ALA A 83 -12.18 18.18 -1.99
C ALA A 83 -12.82 17.02 -1.21
N ALA A 84 -12.12 15.89 -1.09
CA ALA A 84 -12.58 14.75 -0.31
C ALA A 84 -12.45 14.98 1.21
N GLY A 85 -11.57 15.90 1.61
CA GLY A 85 -11.32 16.21 3.00
C GLY A 85 -10.70 15.05 3.77
N PHE A 86 -9.80 14.30 3.14
CA PHE A 86 -9.07 13.22 3.81
C PHE A 86 -8.12 13.74 4.89
N ASP A 87 -7.77 12.86 5.83
CA ASP A 87 -6.75 13.09 6.87
C ASP A 87 -5.48 12.27 6.65
N TRP A 88 -5.53 11.31 5.72
CA TRP A 88 -4.43 10.40 5.41
C TRP A 88 -4.11 10.41 3.91
N ILE A 89 -2.83 10.56 3.58
CA ILE A 89 -2.32 10.35 2.22
C ILE A 89 -1.32 9.19 2.20
N TYR A 90 -1.48 8.31 1.21
CA TYR A 90 -0.55 7.24 0.90
C TYR A 90 -0.03 7.39 -0.54
N PHE A 91 1.28 7.58 -0.68
CA PHE A 91 1.95 7.67 -1.98
C PHE A 91 2.27 6.27 -2.52
N ASP A 92 1.25 5.59 -3.05
CA ASP A 92 1.37 4.36 -3.84
C ASP A 92 1.82 4.71 -5.26
N GLY A 93 2.99 4.22 -5.70
CA GLY A 93 3.66 4.64 -6.94
C GLY A 93 4.80 5.66 -6.76
N ALA A 94 5.23 5.92 -5.52
CA ALA A 94 6.39 6.80 -5.24
C ALA A 94 7.71 6.30 -5.86
N GLU A 95 7.78 5.02 -6.25
CA GLU A 95 8.86 4.39 -7.00
C GLU A 95 8.88 4.73 -8.50
N ASP A 96 7.74 5.16 -9.06
CA ASP A 96 7.52 5.34 -10.49
C ASP A 96 7.89 6.74 -10.97
N VAL A 97 9.10 7.16 -10.60
CA VAL A 97 9.71 8.43 -11.00
C VAL A 97 10.95 8.19 -11.88
N HIS A 98 11.31 9.19 -12.68
CA HIS A 98 12.54 9.15 -13.49
C HIS A 98 13.79 9.38 -12.63
N GLU A 99 14.96 9.03 -13.15
CA GLU A 99 16.24 9.27 -12.46
C GLU A 99 16.57 10.77 -12.41
N PRO A 100 17.27 11.26 -11.37
CA PRO A 100 17.82 10.48 -10.26
C PRO A 100 16.83 10.30 -9.09
N ARG A 101 16.54 9.04 -8.73
CA ARG A 101 15.52 8.68 -7.73
C ARG A 101 15.77 9.21 -6.31
N TRP A 102 17.02 9.52 -5.96
CA TRP A 102 17.33 10.16 -4.68
C TRP A 102 16.68 11.54 -4.54
N PHE A 103 16.40 12.23 -5.65
CA PHE A 103 15.74 13.54 -5.69
C PHE A 103 14.27 13.40 -6.07
N THR A 104 13.99 12.74 -7.20
CA THR A 104 12.66 12.75 -7.83
C THR A 104 11.58 12.07 -6.99
N THR A 105 11.94 11.07 -6.18
CA THR A 105 10.97 10.40 -5.29
C THR A 105 10.40 11.37 -4.26
N SER A 106 11.26 12.09 -3.53
CA SER A 106 10.78 13.06 -2.53
C SER A 106 10.22 14.32 -3.18
N ASN A 107 10.77 14.74 -4.31
CA ASN A 107 10.29 15.93 -5.02
C ASN A 107 8.81 15.78 -5.44
N ALA A 108 8.41 14.61 -5.95
CA ALA A 108 7.00 14.32 -6.25
C ALA A 108 6.10 14.38 -5.01
N GLN A 109 6.57 13.85 -3.88
CA GLN A 109 5.83 13.84 -2.61
C GLN A 109 5.64 15.25 -2.06
N VAL A 110 6.71 16.05 -2.03
CA VAL A 110 6.70 17.45 -1.58
C VAL A 110 5.77 18.28 -2.46
N ALA A 111 5.85 18.14 -3.80
CA ALA A 111 5.01 18.88 -4.72
C ALA A 111 3.51 18.69 -4.46
N VAL A 112 3.09 17.51 -4.00
CA VAL A 112 1.72 17.25 -3.57
C VAL A 112 1.45 17.87 -2.20
N ILE A 113 2.30 17.61 -1.20
CA ILE A 113 2.09 18.05 0.19
C ILE A 113 1.99 19.58 0.28
N GLU A 114 2.82 20.33 -0.45
CA GLU A 114 2.82 21.80 -0.46
C GLU A 114 1.53 22.41 -1.03
N LYS A 115 0.73 21.62 -1.75
CA LYS A 115 -0.55 22.03 -2.35
C LYS A 115 -1.77 21.63 -1.54
N LEU A 116 -1.58 20.91 -0.43
CA LEU A 116 -2.69 20.52 0.44
C LEU A 116 -3.16 21.71 1.26
N GLU A 117 -4.48 21.89 1.39
CA GLU A 117 -5.07 22.98 2.18
C GLU A 117 -4.91 22.76 3.70
N ARG A 118 -4.71 21.51 4.10
CA ARG A 118 -4.44 21.10 5.47
C ARG A 118 -3.26 20.14 5.50
N GLU A 119 -2.49 20.19 6.56
CA GLU A 119 -1.46 19.19 6.82
C GLU A 119 -2.14 17.82 7.07
N PRO A 120 -1.73 16.74 6.37
CA PRO A 120 -2.25 15.41 6.62
C PRO A 120 -1.92 14.95 8.05
N ALA A 121 -2.90 14.38 8.74
CA ALA A 121 -2.64 13.71 10.02
C ALA A 121 -1.71 12.51 9.84
N LEU A 122 -1.82 11.82 8.69
CA LEU A 122 -1.04 10.65 8.36
C LEU A 122 -0.42 10.76 6.97
N VAL A 123 0.87 10.42 6.87
CA VAL A 123 1.61 10.35 5.61
C VAL A 123 2.36 9.03 5.56
N GLN A 124 2.12 8.26 4.51
CA GLN A 124 2.83 7.02 4.19
C GLN A 124 3.25 7.00 2.73
N MET A 125 4.21 6.17 2.38
CA MET A 125 4.73 6.08 1.00
C MET A 125 5.28 4.69 0.70
N ALA A 126 5.01 4.18 -0.51
CA ALA A 126 5.55 2.90 -0.98
C ALA A 126 7.08 2.94 -1.11
N SER A 127 7.61 4.11 -1.49
CA SER A 127 9.04 4.38 -1.64
C SER A 127 9.40 5.74 -1.03
N SER A 128 10.62 5.85 -0.52
CA SER A 128 11.14 7.06 0.13
C SER A 128 12.58 7.31 -0.31
N SER A 129 12.96 8.57 -0.42
CA SER A 129 14.37 8.98 -0.51
C SER A 129 14.86 9.47 0.86
N PRO A 130 16.18 9.63 1.09
CA PRO A 130 16.69 10.23 2.31
C PRO A 130 16.06 11.60 2.64
N PHE A 131 15.58 12.36 1.66
CA PHE A 131 14.90 13.64 1.90
C PHE A 131 13.48 13.48 2.44
N SER A 132 12.81 12.34 2.20
CA SER A 132 11.42 12.09 2.66
C SER A 132 11.28 11.88 4.19
N TRP A 133 12.37 11.87 4.94
CA TRP A 133 12.37 11.52 6.37
C TRP A 133 11.44 12.37 7.24
N HIS A 134 11.25 13.65 6.87
CA HIS A 134 10.42 14.60 7.58
C HIS A 134 8.96 14.63 7.08
N LEU A 135 8.64 13.84 6.05
CA LEU A 135 7.29 13.77 5.48
C LEU A 135 6.49 12.61 6.07
N ALA A 136 7.11 11.44 6.23
CA ALA A 136 6.41 10.23 6.67
C ALA A 136 6.10 10.26 8.17
N THR A 137 4.90 9.79 8.54
CA THR A 137 4.50 9.63 9.96
C THR A 137 4.34 8.16 10.35
N ARG A 138 4.31 7.25 9.37
CA ARG A 138 4.16 5.79 9.54
C ARG A 138 5.00 5.03 8.52
N VAL A 139 5.40 3.80 8.90
CA VAL A 139 6.15 2.86 8.03
C VAL A 139 5.72 1.43 8.26
N GLY A 140 5.90 0.57 7.25
CA GLY A 140 5.61 -0.86 7.37
C GLY A 140 4.40 -1.33 6.55
N GLN A 141 3.86 -0.44 5.72
CA GLN A 141 2.92 -0.75 4.66
C GLN A 141 3.39 -1.99 3.87
N ARG A 142 2.47 -2.93 3.68
CA ARG A 142 2.75 -4.20 3.01
C ARG A 142 1.45 -4.85 2.57
N ASP A 143 1.54 -5.58 1.46
CA ASP A 143 0.50 -6.48 1.01
C ASP A 143 0.51 -7.76 1.84
N TYR A 144 -0.68 -8.30 2.10
CA TYR A 144 -0.83 -9.64 2.68
C TYR A 144 -0.71 -10.70 1.57
N PHE A 145 -0.27 -11.90 1.95
CA PHE A 145 -0.03 -13.06 1.08
C PHE A 145 1.14 -12.92 0.13
N TRP A 146 2.07 -12.03 0.44
CA TRP A 146 3.37 -11.95 -0.23
C TRP A 146 4.39 -12.92 0.37
N VAL A 147 4.31 -13.15 1.69
CA VAL A 147 5.25 -13.98 2.45
C VAL A 147 4.66 -15.35 2.74
N SER A 148 3.37 -15.42 3.10
CA SER A 148 2.70 -16.65 3.48
C SER A 148 1.21 -16.60 3.17
N PRO A 149 0.54 -17.72 2.82
CA PRO A 149 -0.91 -17.78 2.76
C PRO A 149 -1.60 -17.60 4.13
N SER A 150 -0.85 -17.67 5.24
CA SER A 150 -1.33 -17.51 6.62
C SER A 150 -1.36 -16.04 7.04
N TYR A 151 -2.52 -15.54 7.49
CA TYR A 151 -2.63 -14.19 8.06
C TYR A 151 -1.69 -14.00 9.26
N LYS A 152 -1.58 -15.02 10.14
CA LYS A 152 -0.78 -14.93 11.35
C LYS A 152 0.72 -14.84 11.05
N ASP A 153 1.19 -15.55 10.03
CA ASP A 153 2.58 -15.48 9.56
C ASP A 153 2.87 -14.10 8.97
N GLU A 154 1.92 -13.52 8.23
CA GLU A 154 2.03 -12.16 7.69
C GLU A 154 2.09 -11.11 8.80
N VAL A 155 1.29 -11.26 9.86
CA VAL A 155 1.34 -10.40 11.04
C VAL A 155 2.67 -10.54 11.78
N ASP A 156 3.15 -11.75 12.00
CA ASP A 156 4.44 -11.98 12.66
C ASP A 156 5.62 -11.43 11.83
N ASP A 157 5.59 -11.55 10.50
CA ASP A 157 6.56 -10.91 9.61
C ASP A 157 6.53 -9.38 9.74
N ALA A 158 5.33 -8.80 9.83
CA ALA A 158 5.15 -7.36 10.05
C ALA A 158 5.69 -6.92 11.42
N VAL A 159 5.43 -7.68 12.49
CA VAL A 159 6.00 -7.42 13.82
C VAL A 159 7.53 -7.51 13.78
N ALA A 160 8.10 -8.48 13.07
CA ALA A 160 9.55 -8.66 12.97
C ALA A 160 10.25 -7.57 12.15
N LYS A 161 9.59 -7.01 11.12
CA LYS A 161 10.20 -6.05 10.18
C LYS A 161 9.76 -4.60 10.42
N SER A 162 8.47 -4.35 10.46
CA SER A 162 7.90 -2.99 10.52
C SER A 162 8.11 -2.36 11.89
N TRP A 163 7.92 -3.12 12.97
CA TRP A 163 7.99 -2.56 14.32
C TRP A 163 9.41 -2.11 14.73
N PRO A 164 10.49 -2.89 14.55
CA PRO A 164 11.85 -2.41 14.81
C PRO A 164 12.26 -1.25 13.90
N ARG A 165 11.82 -1.27 12.63
CA ARG A 165 12.07 -0.18 11.69
C ARG A 165 11.46 1.13 12.18
N ALA A 166 10.17 1.12 12.52
CA ALA A 166 9.44 2.29 12.98
C ALA A 166 10.10 2.91 14.22
N ARG A 167 10.54 2.07 15.16
CA ARG A 167 11.28 2.54 16.35
C ARG A 167 12.61 3.21 16.03
N ARG A 168 13.36 2.68 15.05
CA ARG A 168 14.62 3.30 14.58
C ARG A 168 14.35 4.63 13.88
N GLU A 169 13.24 4.73 13.18
CA GLU A 169 12.84 5.90 12.38
C GLU A 169 11.99 6.91 13.17
N LEU A 170 11.71 6.63 14.46
CA LEU A 170 10.84 7.44 15.34
C LEU A 170 9.42 7.65 14.75
N MET A 171 8.90 6.63 14.09
CA MET A 171 7.58 6.60 13.45
C MET A 171 6.68 5.54 14.08
N VAL A 172 5.41 5.52 13.70
CA VAL A 172 4.47 4.45 14.06
C VAL A 172 4.56 3.32 13.04
N ALA A 173 4.64 2.08 13.52
CA ALA A 173 4.63 0.91 12.65
C ALA A 173 3.23 0.66 12.12
N ASP A 174 3.14 0.23 10.87
CA ASP A 174 1.93 -0.27 10.24
C ASP A 174 2.12 -1.76 9.90
N PHE A 175 1.12 -2.58 10.14
CA PHE A 175 1.11 -3.99 9.76
C PHE A 175 0.54 -4.25 8.36
N GLY A 176 0.19 -3.19 7.64
CA GLY A 176 -0.18 -3.23 6.24
C GLY A 176 -1.67 -3.45 5.99
N TRP A 177 -1.97 -3.84 4.76
CA TRP A 177 -3.31 -3.94 4.19
C TRP A 177 -3.99 -5.24 4.62
N PHE A 178 -4.40 -5.33 5.89
CA PHE A 178 -5.07 -6.51 6.44
C PHE A 178 -6.42 -6.75 5.73
N PRO A 179 -6.59 -7.86 5.01
CA PRO A 179 -7.77 -8.08 4.20
C PRO A 179 -8.96 -8.56 5.04
N LEU A 180 -10.10 -7.90 4.87
CA LEU A 180 -11.41 -8.41 5.29
C LEU A 180 -12.15 -8.93 4.06
N ARG A 181 -12.21 -10.26 3.91
CA ARG A 181 -12.73 -10.93 2.70
C ARG A 181 -13.56 -12.18 2.98
N GLU A 182 -14.43 -12.50 2.02
CA GLU A 182 -15.34 -13.66 2.06
C GLU A 182 -14.67 -15.02 1.84
N GLY A 183 -13.41 -15.02 1.40
CA GLY A 183 -12.70 -16.23 0.99
C GLY A 183 -13.09 -16.68 -0.42
N GLY A 184 -12.52 -17.80 -0.85
CA GLY A 184 -12.75 -18.43 -2.14
C GLY A 184 -12.17 -19.84 -2.15
N GLU A 185 -12.11 -20.47 -3.33
CA GLU A 185 -11.69 -21.87 -3.46
C GLU A 185 -10.28 -22.16 -2.90
N HIS A 186 -9.37 -21.21 -3.03
CA HIS A 186 -7.96 -21.38 -2.65
C HIS A 186 -7.56 -20.55 -1.43
N VAL A 187 -8.49 -19.82 -0.85
CA VAL A 187 -8.18 -18.74 0.07
C VAL A 187 -9.25 -18.67 1.15
N PRO A 188 -8.95 -18.91 2.43
CA PRO A 188 -9.96 -18.89 3.47
C PRO A 188 -10.54 -17.47 3.68
N PRO A 189 -11.81 -17.37 4.10
CA PRO A 189 -12.35 -16.11 4.61
C PRO A 189 -11.53 -15.63 5.79
N THR A 190 -11.48 -14.31 6.00
CA THR A 190 -10.93 -13.76 7.24
C THR A 190 -11.71 -14.29 8.43
N GLN A 191 -11.03 -15.00 9.33
CA GLN A 191 -11.64 -15.52 10.55
C GLN A 191 -11.53 -14.51 11.71
N VAL A 192 -12.33 -14.73 12.76
CA VAL A 192 -12.28 -13.90 13.97
C VAL A 192 -10.92 -14.00 14.65
N ASP A 193 -10.31 -15.19 14.68
CA ASP A 193 -8.99 -15.39 15.30
C ASP A 193 -7.85 -14.79 14.47
N ASP A 194 -7.96 -14.70 13.14
CA ASP A 194 -7.01 -13.94 12.30
C ASP A 194 -7.01 -12.46 12.72
N ALA A 195 -8.20 -11.88 12.91
CA ALA A 195 -8.34 -10.49 13.34
C ALA A 195 -7.90 -10.29 14.80
N GLU A 196 -8.21 -11.22 15.70
CA GLU A 196 -7.78 -11.16 17.10
C GLU A 196 -6.26 -11.22 17.22
N TYR A 197 -5.63 -12.05 16.38
CA TYR A 197 -4.18 -12.16 16.30
C TYR A 197 -3.53 -10.84 15.90
N LEU A 198 -4.00 -10.23 14.81
CA LEU A 198 -3.57 -8.90 14.37
C LEU A 198 -3.72 -7.87 15.50
N CYS A 199 -4.90 -7.80 16.10
CA CYS A 199 -5.23 -6.82 17.13
C CYS A 199 -4.37 -6.98 18.38
N ALA A 200 -4.13 -8.21 18.82
CA ALA A 200 -3.24 -8.49 19.94
C ALA A 200 -1.81 -8.03 19.67
N ARG A 201 -1.28 -8.33 18.47
CA ARG A 201 0.06 -7.88 18.06
C ARG A 201 0.14 -6.36 17.97
N ALA A 202 -0.89 -5.71 17.41
CA ALA A 202 -0.94 -4.26 17.30
C ALA A 202 -0.99 -3.59 18.68
N LEU A 203 -1.81 -4.10 19.60
CA LEU A 203 -1.87 -3.66 20.99
C LEU A 203 -0.54 -3.81 21.71
N ALA A 204 0.16 -4.92 21.50
CA ALA A 204 1.43 -5.20 22.18
C ALA A 204 2.62 -4.40 21.65
N THR A 205 2.50 -3.84 20.44
CA THR A 205 3.57 -3.11 19.76
C THR A 205 3.28 -1.62 19.60
N ASP A 206 2.10 -1.17 20.01
CA ASP A 206 1.56 0.17 19.72
C ASP A 206 1.60 0.50 18.21
N SER A 207 1.25 -0.49 17.39
CA SER A 207 1.25 -0.38 15.93
C SER A 207 -0.14 -0.07 15.39
N ALA A 208 -0.17 0.48 14.18
CA ALA A 208 -1.34 0.61 13.33
C ALA A 208 -1.47 -0.60 12.38
N TYR A 209 -2.65 -0.71 11.77
CA TYR A 209 -2.93 -1.60 10.65
C TYR A 209 -4.02 -0.96 9.80
N SER A 210 -4.10 -1.36 8.53
CA SER A 210 -5.07 -0.84 7.58
C SER A 210 -6.02 -1.94 7.14
N ILE A 211 -7.31 -1.63 6.98
CA ILE A 211 -8.30 -2.59 6.50
C ILE A 211 -8.38 -2.53 4.98
N LEU A 212 -8.10 -3.66 4.32
CA LEU A 212 -8.24 -3.82 2.87
C LEU A 212 -9.55 -4.53 2.54
N THR A 213 -10.52 -3.77 2.06
CA THR A 213 -11.81 -4.28 1.60
C THR A 213 -12.53 -3.24 0.75
N GLY A 214 -13.58 -3.64 0.03
CA GLY A 214 -14.50 -2.74 -0.65
C GLY A 214 -15.86 -2.73 0.05
N VAL A 215 -16.63 -1.65 -0.10
CA VAL A 215 -17.95 -1.49 0.55
C VAL A 215 -18.88 -2.68 0.25
N ASP A 216 -18.92 -3.14 -1.00
CA ASP A 216 -19.72 -4.31 -1.37
C ASP A 216 -19.12 -5.64 -0.88
N GLY A 217 -17.79 -5.71 -0.78
CA GLY A 217 -17.06 -6.87 -0.29
C GLY A 217 -17.28 -7.12 1.20
N MET A 218 -17.35 -6.05 2.00
CA MET A 218 -17.59 -6.13 3.45
C MET A 218 -18.82 -6.95 3.79
N ARG A 219 -19.93 -6.76 3.05
CA ARG A 219 -21.20 -7.46 3.28
C ARG A 219 -21.11 -8.98 3.16
N ARG A 220 -20.04 -9.49 2.55
CA ARG A 220 -19.83 -10.92 2.32
C ARG A 220 -18.78 -11.52 3.26
N VAL A 221 -18.10 -10.70 4.06
CA VAL A 221 -17.14 -11.18 5.07
C VAL A 221 -17.90 -11.92 6.16
N PRO A 222 -17.63 -13.22 6.39
CA PRO A 222 -18.24 -13.95 7.49
C PRO A 222 -17.94 -13.28 8.83
N SER A 223 -18.95 -13.16 9.68
CA SER A 223 -18.79 -12.61 11.03
C SER A 223 -18.20 -11.19 11.07
N LEU A 224 -18.40 -10.36 10.03
CA LEU A 224 -17.89 -8.99 9.95
C LEU A 224 -18.17 -8.19 11.22
N ASP A 225 -19.41 -8.19 11.71
CA ASP A 225 -19.80 -7.43 12.90
C ASP A 225 -19.00 -7.86 14.14
N ALA A 226 -18.74 -9.16 14.28
CA ALA A 226 -17.92 -9.69 15.39
C ALA A 226 -16.46 -9.26 15.24
N ILE A 227 -15.91 -9.29 14.01
CA ILE A 227 -14.54 -8.84 13.71
C ILE A 227 -14.39 -7.34 14.02
N LEU A 228 -15.31 -6.50 13.54
CA LEU A 228 -15.24 -5.06 13.78
C LEU A 228 -15.43 -4.71 15.26
N HIS A 229 -16.33 -5.40 15.96
CA HIS A 229 -16.52 -5.22 17.40
C HIS A 229 -15.27 -5.64 18.19
N LEU A 230 -14.63 -6.73 17.78
CA LEU A 230 -13.36 -7.19 18.36
C LEU A 230 -12.25 -6.16 18.15
N MET A 231 -12.06 -5.69 16.91
CA MET A 231 -11.08 -4.65 16.56
C MET A 231 -11.28 -3.39 17.40
N GLN A 232 -12.53 -2.92 17.53
CA GLN A 232 -12.87 -1.76 18.37
C GLN A 232 -12.42 -1.95 19.82
N ARG A 233 -12.68 -3.12 20.42
CA ARG A 233 -12.32 -3.41 21.82
C ARG A 233 -10.81 -3.41 22.03
N TYR A 234 -10.06 -4.03 21.12
CA TYR A 234 -8.60 -4.02 21.19
C TYR A 234 -8.01 -2.62 21.00
N GLU A 235 -8.51 -1.83 20.04
CA GLU A 235 -8.06 -0.43 19.87
C GLU A 235 -8.35 0.40 21.12
N HIS A 236 -9.52 0.24 21.75
CA HIS A 236 -9.86 0.92 23.00
C HIS A 236 -8.81 0.64 24.09
N HIS A 237 -8.47 -0.64 24.32
CA HIS A 237 -7.48 -1.01 25.34
C HIS A 237 -6.05 -0.62 24.98
N LYS A 238 -5.70 -0.60 23.69
CA LYS A 238 -4.42 -0.08 23.19
C LYS A 238 -4.27 1.40 23.55
N PHE A 239 -5.25 2.24 23.21
CA PHE A 239 -5.22 3.67 23.52
C PHE A 239 -5.34 3.97 25.02
N ALA A 240 -6.05 3.14 25.79
CA ALA A 240 -6.16 3.28 27.24
C ALA A 240 -4.89 2.85 28.00
N GLY A 241 -3.95 2.15 27.35
CA GLY A 241 -2.77 1.61 28.02
C GLY A 241 -3.12 0.57 29.09
N ALA A 242 -4.16 -0.23 28.87
CA ALA A 242 -4.78 -1.07 29.90
C ALA A 242 -3.90 -2.26 30.38
N PHE A 243 -2.84 -2.59 29.65
CA PHE A 243 -2.01 -3.78 29.91
C PHE A 243 -0.53 -3.42 30.12
N ASP A 244 0.12 -4.16 31.02
CA ASP A 244 1.54 -3.96 31.35
C ASP A 244 2.49 -4.47 30.25
N GLU A 245 3.74 -3.98 30.29
CA GLU A 245 4.76 -4.33 29.30
C GLU A 245 5.18 -5.81 29.35
N ALA A 246 5.08 -6.46 30.51
CA ALA A 246 5.41 -7.89 30.66
C ALA A 246 4.41 -8.78 29.90
N LEU A 247 3.12 -8.44 29.94
CA LEU A 247 2.11 -9.08 29.12
C LEU A 247 2.35 -8.80 27.63
N LYS A 248 2.59 -7.54 27.25
CA LYS A 248 2.87 -7.17 25.85
C LYS A 248 4.10 -7.88 25.29
N GLU A 249 5.14 -8.12 26.09
CA GLU A 249 6.29 -8.92 25.68
C GLU A 249 5.92 -10.36 25.31
N ARG A 250 5.08 -11.01 26.12
CA ARG A 250 4.59 -12.37 25.81
C ARG A 250 3.66 -12.39 24.59
N ILE A 251 2.85 -11.34 24.40
CA ILE A 251 1.98 -11.23 23.23
C ILE A 251 2.81 -11.15 21.93
N ARG A 252 4.01 -10.57 21.96
CA ARG A 252 4.88 -10.47 20.77
C ARG A 252 5.54 -11.80 20.35
N GLU A 253 5.43 -12.86 21.15
CA GLU A 253 5.99 -14.17 20.77
C GLU A 253 5.25 -14.74 19.55
N PRO A 254 5.93 -15.05 18.43
CA PRO A 254 5.28 -15.49 17.20
C PRO A 254 4.49 -16.79 17.38
N HIS A 255 3.47 -16.99 16.54
CA HIS A 255 2.57 -18.16 16.53
C HIS A 255 1.88 -18.48 17.88
N ARG A 256 1.76 -17.49 18.78
CA ARG A 256 0.93 -17.61 19.98
C ARG A 256 -0.32 -16.75 19.90
N ASP A 257 -1.47 -17.39 19.97
CA ASP A 257 -2.77 -16.74 20.03
C ASP A 257 -3.07 -16.18 21.43
N TRP A 258 -3.80 -15.07 21.46
CA TRP A 258 -4.18 -14.37 22.68
C TRP A 258 -5.60 -13.84 22.54
N MET A 259 -6.40 -13.99 23.58
CA MET A 259 -7.80 -13.57 23.60
C MET A 259 -8.07 -12.50 24.63
N LEU A 260 -8.84 -11.48 24.26
CA LEU A 260 -9.32 -10.44 25.16
C LEU A 260 -10.63 -10.86 25.85
N ILE A 261 -10.54 -11.06 27.16
CA ILE A 261 -11.67 -11.38 28.02
C ILE A 261 -12.08 -10.14 28.80
N GLU A 262 -13.33 -9.75 28.63
CA GLU A 262 -13.98 -8.68 29.40
C GLU A 262 -15.24 -9.23 30.06
N ARG A 263 -15.41 -8.90 31.33
CA ARG A 263 -16.57 -9.29 32.13
C ARG A 263 -17.06 -8.08 32.93
N PRO A 264 -18.39 -7.90 33.08
CA PRO A 264 -18.92 -6.81 33.88
C PRO A 264 -18.34 -6.80 35.29
N GLY A 265 -17.72 -5.69 35.70
CA GLY A 265 -17.15 -5.51 37.03
C GLY A 265 -15.79 -6.18 37.28
N GLU A 266 -15.16 -6.75 36.24
CA GLU A 266 -13.79 -7.28 36.31
C GLU A 266 -12.85 -6.44 35.43
N GLU A 267 -11.59 -6.34 35.86
CA GLU A 267 -10.52 -5.79 35.01
C GLU A 267 -10.36 -6.64 33.73
N PRO A 268 -10.11 -6.00 32.56
CA PRO A 268 -9.90 -6.71 31.30
C PRO A 268 -8.66 -7.60 31.39
N ARG A 269 -8.68 -8.74 30.70
CA ARG A 269 -7.54 -9.67 30.67
C ARG A 269 -7.27 -10.12 29.26
N VAL A 270 -5.99 -10.14 28.88
CA VAL A 270 -5.54 -10.90 27.69
C VAL A 270 -4.91 -12.19 28.17
N VAL A 271 -5.44 -13.32 27.69
CA VAL A 271 -4.97 -14.66 28.07
C VAL A 271 -4.49 -15.42 26.85
N ALA A 272 -3.51 -16.30 27.03
CA ALA A 272 -3.05 -17.17 25.96
C ALA A 272 -4.21 -18.08 25.51
N ALA A 273 -4.51 -18.04 24.22
CA ALA A 273 -5.49 -18.92 23.62
C ALA A 273 -4.84 -20.28 23.34
N ARG A 274 -5.68 -21.32 23.27
CA ARG A 274 -5.28 -22.63 22.79
C ARG A 274 -6.27 -23.05 21.74
N GLU A 275 -5.75 -23.50 20.60
CA GLU A 275 -6.57 -24.13 19.58
C GLU A 275 -7.38 -25.27 20.20
N MET A 276 -8.69 -25.22 20.03
CA MET A 276 -9.55 -26.33 20.39
C MET A 276 -9.54 -27.32 19.23
N PRO A 277 -9.04 -28.56 19.41
CA PRO A 277 -8.89 -29.53 18.32
C PRO A 277 -10.24 -29.93 17.68
N TYR A 278 -11.36 -29.56 18.28
CA TYR A 278 -12.71 -29.76 17.78
C TYR A 278 -13.61 -28.61 18.27
N VAL A 279 -14.06 -27.76 17.34
CA VAL A 279 -15.35 -27.10 17.46
C VAL A 279 -16.24 -27.76 16.43
N GLY A 280 -17.13 -28.64 16.89
CA GLY A 280 -18.15 -29.23 16.03
C GLY A 280 -19.04 -28.14 15.48
N GLY A 281 -18.84 -27.78 14.21
CA GLY A 281 -19.76 -26.93 13.46
C GLY A 281 -20.78 -27.81 12.76
N THR A 282 -22.00 -27.81 13.29
CA THR A 282 -23.23 -28.07 12.51
C THR A 282 -23.52 -26.89 11.60
#